data_AF-A0A812GUR7-F1
#
_entry.id   AF-A0A812GUR7-F1
#
_cell.length_a   1.000
_cell.length_b   1.000
_cell.length_c   1.000
_cell.angle_alpha   90.00
_cell.angle_beta   90.00
_cell.angle_gamma   90.00
#
_symmetry.space_group_name_H-M   'P 1'
#
loop_
_entity.id
_entity.type
_entity.pdbx_description
1 polymer ?
#
loop_
_entity_poly.entity_id
_entity_poly.type
_entity_poly.pdbx_seq_one_letter_code
_entity_poly.pdbx_strand_id
1 'polypeptide(L)'
;MAGGSPAGQLLGVERRTIRCWEYGSVFIPDEDGCDEDPKTGILAPLGSVQVVLAWFGDASDESLRNDITDEVQRMLSSSQRSAVPAMARLWGDPAKFRLKQLEVTYEQDWLGHERREALLALKARANEKAQEASELESLLQRLSVALVASAQSRPCPVESIAGFGSTSPRWRQLGFQSCDPRTDLRTGILALDCLVHMAERYPLATSQMVREAQSDGIDYPFAVASINITQHLARYLQLVKDGLGCPGMDVASNRVVHRFSRLLLSSRQRLDNQSKCKEPSIEPFCELHAAVMSRLHSNWRGRKQEDPNITVMQFGPIMEETLAAACAFCKQTPMETASEFRALASVAQEAPRVPRSAAVGEEESEDFSNLADSVQQTVQKFSETASIFGTYLHGVISERLTEQSRR
;
A
#
# COMPACT_ATOMS: atom_id res chain seq x y z
N MET A 1 17.10 15.54 20.71
CA MET A 1 16.89 14.73 19.49
C MET A 1 15.43 14.89 19.11
N ALA A 2 15.14 15.39 17.91
CA ALA A 2 13.79 15.46 17.37
C ALA A 2 13.85 14.87 15.96
N GLY A 3 13.27 13.68 15.78
CA GLY A 3 13.16 13.05 14.46
C GLY A 3 12.08 13.75 13.66
N GLY A 4 12.44 14.83 12.95
CA GLY A 4 11.57 15.40 11.93
C GLY A 4 11.34 14.36 10.84
N SER A 5 10.08 13.99 10.58
CA SER A 5 9.74 13.10 9.48
C SER A 5 10.26 13.71 8.16
N PRO A 6 11.03 12.97 7.34
CA PRO A 6 11.69 13.53 6.17
C PRO A 6 10.65 13.93 5.12
N ALA A 7 10.51 15.25 4.93
CA ALA A 7 9.64 15.80 3.91
C ALA A 7 10.12 15.37 2.51
N GLY A 8 9.35 14.48 1.86
CA GLY A 8 9.55 14.12 0.46
C GLY A 8 10.49 12.93 0.19
N GLN A 9 10.33 11.81 0.91
CA GLN A 9 10.95 10.55 0.48
C GLN A 9 10.41 10.15 -0.91
N LEU A 10 11.29 10.19 -1.91
CA LEU A 10 10.99 9.84 -3.30
C LEU A 10 10.94 8.32 -3.45
N LEU A 11 9.89 7.81 -4.10
CA LEU A 11 9.69 6.35 -4.15
C LEU A 11 10.71 5.69 -5.08
N GLY A 12 11.49 4.75 -4.55
CA GLY A 12 12.62 4.12 -5.26
C GLY A 12 13.94 4.89 -5.17
N VAL A 13 13.98 6.03 -4.46
CA VAL A 13 15.17 6.87 -4.31
C VAL A 13 15.42 7.13 -2.82
N GLU A 14 16.68 7.05 -2.38
CA GLU A 14 17.09 7.39 -1.01
C GLU A 14 17.91 8.69 -1.02
N ARG A 15 17.44 9.72 -0.32
CA ARG A 15 18.21 10.95 -0.12
C ARG A 15 19.09 10.82 1.12
N ARG A 16 20.41 10.91 0.94
CA ARG A 16 21.42 10.83 2.01
C ARG A 16 22.22 12.13 2.09
N THR A 17 22.53 12.56 3.31
CA THR A 17 23.43 13.70 3.58
C THR A 17 24.63 13.21 4.37
N ILE A 18 25.82 13.46 3.85
CA ILE A 18 27.09 13.04 4.45
C ILE A 18 28.04 14.23 4.56
N ARG A 19 28.85 14.24 5.62
CA ARG A 19 29.64 15.39 6.06
C ARG A 19 31.06 14.97 6.43
N CYS A 20 32.04 15.81 6.15
CA CYS A 20 33.35 15.71 6.79
C CYS A 20 33.98 17.09 7.01
N TRP A 21 34.94 17.17 7.94
CA TRP A 21 35.71 18.38 8.18
C TRP A 21 36.80 18.55 7.13
N GLU A 22 37.33 19.77 6.99
CA GLU A 22 38.46 20.10 6.13
C GLU A 22 39.63 19.11 6.31
N TYR A 23 40.29 18.78 5.19
CA TYR A 23 41.28 17.71 5.03
C TYR A 23 40.73 16.26 5.07
N GLY A 24 39.44 16.06 5.36
CA GLY A 24 38.76 14.78 5.16
C GLY A 24 38.30 14.53 3.72
N SER A 25 37.60 13.42 3.51
CA SER A 25 36.87 13.11 2.28
C SER A 25 35.49 12.54 2.60
N VAL A 26 34.52 12.88 1.77
CA VAL A 26 33.18 12.30 1.73
C VAL A 26 33.17 11.17 0.71
N PHE A 27 32.62 10.00 1.05
CA PHE A 27 32.50 8.86 0.13
C PHE A 27 31.03 8.67 -0.27
N ILE A 28 30.76 8.82 -1.56
CA ILE A 28 29.47 8.58 -2.20
C ILE A 28 29.59 7.22 -2.90
N PRO A 29 28.65 6.27 -2.76
CA PRO A 29 28.81 4.98 -3.41
C PRO A 29 28.82 5.11 -4.94
N ASP A 30 29.78 4.46 -5.60
CA ASP A 30 29.83 4.35 -7.07
C ASP A 30 28.71 3.42 -7.57
N GLU A 31 28.29 3.55 -8.85
CA GLU A 31 27.26 2.69 -9.47
C GLU A 31 27.67 1.20 -9.51
N ASP A 32 28.98 0.92 -9.51
CA ASP A 32 29.54 -0.43 -9.43
C ASP A 32 29.58 -1.00 -8.00
N GLY A 33 29.24 -0.19 -6.99
CA GLY A 33 29.13 -0.64 -5.61
C GLY A 33 27.94 -1.59 -5.44
N CYS A 34 28.19 -2.75 -4.86
CA CYS A 34 27.13 -3.61 -4.36
C CYS A 34 27.03 -3.42 -2.84
N ASP A 35 25.88 -2.97 -2.35
CA ASP A 35 25.60 -3.04 -0.92
C ASP A 35 25.16 -4.47 -0.61
N GLU A 36 26.07 -5.26 -0.01
CA GLU A 36 25.71 -6.58 0.50
C GLU A 36 24.71 -6.39 1.65
N ASP A 37 23.43 -6.68 1.41
CA ASP A 37 22.48 -6.88 2.51
C ASP A 37 23.04 -8.00 3.42
N PRO A 38 23.50 -7.67 4.64
CA PRO A 38 24.27 -8.60 5.48
C PRO A 38 23.40 -9.73 6.03
N LYS A 39 22.10 -9.75 5.70
CA LYS A 39 21.16 -10.82 6.05
C LYS A 39 20.75 -11.67 4.86
N THR A 40 21.05 -11.28 3.62
CA THR A 40 20.55 -12.00 2.43
C THR A 40 21.56 -12.29 1.34
N GLY A 41 22.70 -11.59 1.27
CA GLY A 41 23.78 -11.89 0.32
C GLY A 41 23.39 -11.77 -1.16
N ILE A 42 22.26 -11.11 -1.47
CA ILE A 42 21.83 -10.86 -2.85
C ILE A 42 22.33 -9.47 -3.26
N LEU A 43 23.32 -9.46 -4.14
CA LEU A 43 23.88 -8.25 -4.73
C LEU A 43 22.80 -7.52 -5.56
N ALA A 44 22.43 -6.32 -5.13
CA ALA A 44 21.76 -5.34 -5.98
C ALA A 44 22.82 -4.29 -6.39
N PRO A 45 22.95 -3.94 -7.67
CA PRO A 45 23.75 -2.79 -8.06
C PRO A 45 23.19 -1.54 -7.39
N LEU A 46 24.04 -0.70 -6.81
CA LEU A 46 23.65 0.64 -6.42
C LEU A 46 23.34 1.42 -7.69
N GLY A 47 22.08 1.81 -7.87
CA GLY A 47 21.68 2.58 -9.04
C GLY A 47 22.19 4.02 -8.95
N SER A 48 21.88 4.79 -9.99
CA SER A 48 22.52 6.08 -10.24
C SER A 48 22.40 7.05 -9.07
N VAL A 49 23.51 7.75 -8.81
CA VAL A 49 23.59 8.77 -7.77
C VAL A 49 23.59 10.16 -8.38
N GLN A 50 22.66 10.99 -7.92
CA GLN A 50 22.54 12.40 -8.28
C GLN A 50 22.81 13.27 -7.06
N VAL A 51 23.86 14.10 -7.12
CA VAL A 51 24.10 15.13 -6.07
C VAL A 51 23.05 16.23 -6.20
N VAL A 52 22.30 16.47 -5.13
CA VAL A 52 21.20 17.44 -5.06
C VAL A 52 21.67 18.78 -4.52
N LEU A 53 22.62 18.76 -3.57
CA LEU A 53 23.21 19.93 -2.94
C LEU A 53 24.59 19.57 -2.40
N ALA A 54 25.59 20.40 -2.64
CA ALA A 54 26.88 20.32 -1.96
C ALA A 54 27.38 21.71 -1.58
N TRP A 55 27.90 21.86 -0.37
CA TRP A 55 28.51 23.12 0.08
C TRP A 55 29.78 22.89 0.88
N PHE A 56 30.69 23.86 0.82
CA PHE A 56 31.92 23.89 1.61
C PHE A 56 32.06 25.24 2.30
N GLY A 57 32.23 25.25 3.63
CA GLY A 57 32.28 26.50 4.39
C GLY A 57 32.10 26.34 5.89
N ASP A 58 31.68 27.42 6.53
CA ASP A 58 31.34 27.42 7.95
C ASP A 58 30.07 26.57 8.22
N ALA A 59 30.13 25.68 9.20
CA ALA A 59 29.02 24.80 9.53
C ALA A 59 27.82 25.53 10.16
N SER A 60 28.02 26.71 10.75
CA SER A 60 27.01 27.52 11.44
C SER A 60 26.58 28.78 10.67
N ASP A 61 27.43 29.30 9.78
CA ASP A 61 27.22 30.57 9.08
C ASP A 61 27.08 30.36 7.57
N GLU A 62 25.84 30.45 7.08
CA GLU A 62 25.51 30.28 5.65
C GLU A 62 26.15 31.32 4.73
N SER A 63 26.45 32.52 5.24
CA SER A 63 27.11 33.57 4.46
C SER A 63 28.58 33.26 4.16
N LEU A 64 29.15 32.28 4.87
CA LEU A 64 30.53 31.82 4.74
C LEU A 64 30.61 30.40 4.14
N ARG A 65 29.64 30.06 3.27
CA ARG A 65 29.61 28.82 2.48
C ARG A 65 29.70 29.13 0.99
N ASN A 66 30.50 28.32 0.29
CA ASN A 66 30.41 28.21 -1.17
C ASN A 66 29.48 27.05 -1.50
N ASP A 67 28.47 27.31 -2.35
CA ASP A 67 27.81 26.25 -3.10
C ASP A 67 28.82 25.68 -4.11
N ILE A 68 28.92 24.35 -4.14
CA ILE A 68 29.83 23.59 -5.01
C ILE A 68 29.10 22.43 -5.68
N THR A 69 27.76 22.49 -5.75
CA THR A 69 26.90 21.41 -6.26
C THR A 69 27.31 21.00 -7.67
N ASP A 70 27.48 21.96 -8.58
CA ASP A 70 27.86 21.72 -9.98
C ASP A 70 29.29 21.19 -10.12
N GLU A 71 30.24 21.66 -9.30
CA GLU A 71 31.61 21.17 -9.28
C GLU A 71 31.69 19.73 -8.78
N VAL A 72 30.93 19.39 -7.74
CA VAL A 72 30.89 18.02 -7.20
C VAL A 72 30.22 17.07 -8.19
N GLN A 73 29.10 17.48 -8.83
CA GLN A 73 28.51 16.71 -9.94
C GLN A 73 29.54 16.47 -11.06
N ARG A 74 30.21 17.52 -11.56
CA ARG A 74 31.27 17.37 -12.58
C ARG A 74 32.42 16.49 -12.12
N MET A 75 32.82 16.56 -10.85
CA MET A 75 33.89 15.72 -10.30
C MET A 75 33.50 14.24 -10.37
N LEU A 76 32.30 13.88 -9.93
CA LEU A 76 31.80 12.50 -9.93
C LEU A 76 31.53 11.98 -11.35
N SER A 77 31.03 12.81 -12.27
CA SER A 77 30.79 12.39 -13.67
C SER A 77 32.07 12.26 -14.51
N SER A 78 33.17 12.90 -14.12
CA SER A 78 34.46 12.85 -14.86
C SER A 78 35.53 11.97 -14.20
N SER A 79 35.36 11.65 -12.92
CA SER A 79 36.25 10.79 -12.16
C SER A 79 35.57 9.47 -11.89
N GLN A 80 36.25 8.35 -12.13
CA GLN A 80 35.86 7.03 -11.63
C GLN A 80 36.16 6.94 -10.11
N ARG A 81 35.64 7.91 -9.33
CA ARG A 81 35.96 8.16 -7.92
C ARG A 81 34.71 8.52 -7.12
N SER A 82 34.39 7.66 -6.17
CA SER A 82 33.44 7.85 -5.08
C SER A 82 33.81 8.95 -4.07
N ALA A 83 35.04 9.46 -4.09
CA ALA A 83 35.58 10.31 -3.02
C ALA A 83 35.59 11.81 -3.37
N VAL A 84 34.83 12.61 -2.62
CA VAL A 84 34.80 14.08 -2.68
C VAL A 84 35.65 14.66 -1.52
N PRO A 85 36.87 15.18 -1.78
CA PRO A 85 37.77 15.70 -0.75
C PRO A 85 37.35 17.07 -0.22
N ALA A 86 37.41 17.31 1.09
CA ALA A 86 37.10 18.60 1.73
C ALA A 86 38.33 19.50 1.79
N MET A 87 38.61 20.31 0.76
CA MET A 87 39.84 21.12 0.69
C MET A 87 39.60 22.51 0.11
N ALA A 88 40.01 23.57 0.82
CA ALA A 88 39.88 24.95 0.34
C ALA A 88 40.61 25.24 -1.00
N ARG A 89 41.63 24.45 -1.35
CA ARG A 89 42.31 24.56 -2.67
C ARG A 89 41.44 24.10 -3.86
N LEU A 90 40.35 23.38 -3.60
CA LEU A 90 39.40 22.89 -4.61
C LEU A 90 38.12 23.72 -4.63
N TRP A 91 37.65 24.11 -3.45
CA TRP A 91 36.33 24.72 -3.24
C TRP A 91 36.37 26.21 -2.90
N GLY A 92 37.56 26.81 -2.80
CA GLY A 92 37.77 28.16 -2.25
C GLY A 92 37.79 28.18 -0.71
N ASP A 93 38.11 29.34 -0.14
CA ASP A 93 38.21 29.57 1.31
C ASP A 93 37.22 30.64 1.78
N PRO A 94 35.91 30.33 1.86
CA PRO A 94 34.88 31.32 2.20
C PRO A 94 34.90 31.69 3.70
N ALA A 95 35.40 30.81 4.56
CA ALA A 95 35.45 30.98 6.01
C ALA A 95 36.90 31.08 6.51
N LYS A 96 37.61 32.14 6.10
CA LYS A 96 39.01 32.37 6.51
C LYS A 96 39.18 32.35 8.03
N PHE A 97 40.23 31.69 8.50
CA PHE A 97 40.55 31.49 9.91
C PHE A 97 39.51 30.68 10.72
N ARG A 98 38.53 30.05 10.05
CA ARG A 98 37.58 29.11 10.67
C ARG A 98 37.78 27.70 10.11
N LEU A 99 37.35 26.69 10.86
CA LEU A 99 37.34 25.30 10.41
C LEU A 99 36.17 25.11 9.44
N LYS A 100 36.45 24.62 8.23
CA LYS A 100 35.43 24.37 7.20
C LYS A 100 34.89 22.95 7.27
N GLN A 101 33.63 22.80 6.92
CA GLN A 101 32.95 21.52 6.70
C GLN A 101 32.57 21.40 5.23
N LEU A 102 32.71 20.19 4.68
CA LEU A 102 32.07 19.75 3.45
C LEU A 102 30.79 19.00 3.82
N GLU A 103 29.67 19.37 3.21
CA GLU A 103 28.44 18.60 3.22
C GLU A 103 28.05 18.26 1.77
N VAL A 104 27.68 17.01 1.53
CA VAL A 104 27.07 16.58 0.27
C VAL A 104 25.77 15.86 0.57
N THR A 105 24.69 16.35 -0.03
CA THR A 105 23.38 15.70 -0.08
C THR A 105 23.16 15.14 -1.47
N TYR A 106 22.93 13.84 -1.56
CA TYR A 106 22.71 13.13 -2.81
C TYR A 106 21.46 12.25 -2.74
N GLU A 107 20.91 11.95 -3.89
CA GLU A 107 19.84 10.99 -4.12
C GLU A 107 20.41 9.77 -4.81
N GLN A 108 20.11 8.59 -4.26
CA GLN A 108 20.54 7.30 -4.79
C GLN A 108 19.31 6.53 -5.25
N ASP A 109 19.21 6.25 -6.55
CA ASP A 109 18.21 5.33 -7.08
C ASP A 109 18.62 3.90 -6.69
N TRP A 110 17.83 3.22 -5.87
CA TRP A 110 18.07 1.82 -5.50
C TRP A 110 17.15 0.84 -6.25
N LEU A 111 16.28 1.37 -7.11
CA LEU A 111 15.27 0.62 -7.83
C LEU A 111 15.62 0.49 -9.32
N GLY A 112 16.29 1.48 -9.90
CA GLY A 112 16.60 1.59 -11.32
C GLY A 112 15.42 2.15 -12.12
N HIS A 113 15.75 3.01 -13.11
CA HIS A 113 14.80 3.85 -13.84
C HIS A 113 13.50 3.14 -14.29
N GLU A 114 13.58 2.04 -15.04
CA GLU A 114 12.38 1.37 -15.57
C GLU A 114 11.45 0.81 -14.48
N ARG A 115 12.03 0.25 -13.41
CA ARG A 115 11.27 -0.29 -12.26
C ARG A 115 10.67 0.83 -11.42
N ARG A 116 11.39 1.96 -11.31
CA ARG A 116 10.89 3.19 -10.69
C ARG A 116 9.72 3.77 -11.48
N GLU A 117 9.82 3.88 -12.80
CA GLU A 117 8.73 4.34 -13.67
C GLU A 117 7.49 3.44 -13.60
N ALA A 118 7.66 2.11 -13.57
CA ALA A 118 6.55 1.18 -13.38
C ALA A 118 5.85 1.37 -12.01
N LEU A 119 6.62 1.61 -10.95
CA LEU A 119 6.10 1.87 -9.61
C LEU A 119 5.47 3.27 -9.47
N LEU A 120 6.02 4.28 -10.15
CA LEU A 120 5.46 5.64 -10.21
C LEU A 120 4.15 5.68 -11.02
N ALA A 121 4.02 4.88 -12.08
CA ALA A 121 2.75 4.74 -12.80
C ALA A 121 1.64 4.16 -11.89
N LEU A 122 1.95 3.10 -11.12
CA LEU A 122 1.02 2.58 -10.13
C LEU A 122 0.73 3.60 -9.01
N LYS A 123 1.74 4.38 -8.58
CA LYS A 123 1.57 5.47 -7.61
C LYS A 123 0.62 6.55 -8.13
N ALA A 124 0.75 6.96 -9.39
CA ALA A 124 -0.18 7.89 -10.02
C ALA A 124 -1.61 7.33 -10.00
N ARG A 125 -1.80 6.08 -10.44
CA ARG A 125 -3.11 5.40 -10.44
C ARG A 125 -3.71 5.26 -9.04
N ALA A 126 -2.89 5.02 -8.01
CA ALA A 126 -3.32 4.95 -6.62
C ALA A 126 -3.78 6.30 -6.02
N ASN A 127 -3.34 7.43 -6.59
CA ASN A 127 -3.70 8.77 -6.14
C ASN A 127 -4.70 9.48 -7.11
N GLU A 128 -5.04 8.86 -8.23
CA GLU A 128 -6.04 9.36 -9.18
C GLU A 128 -7.44 9.26 -8.56
N LYS A 129 -8.14 10.41 -8.44
CA LYS A 129 -9.50 10.43 -7.89
C LYS A 129 -10.46 9.74 -8.87
N ALA A 130 -11.36 8.91 -8.34
CA ALA A 130 -12.31 8.17 -9.17
C ALA A 130 -13.14 9.08 -10.08
N GLN A 131 -13.56 10.25 -9.59
CA GLN A 131 -14.38 11.23 -10.32
C GLN A 131 -13.60 12.00 -11.40
N GLU A 132 -12.26 11.94 -11.39
CA GLU A 132 -11.38 12.56 -12.39
C GLU A 132 -10.93 11.54 -13.46
N ALA A 133 -11.10 10.24 -13.20
CA ALA A 133 -10.72 9.16 -14.09
C ALA A 133 -11.70 8.99 -15.25
N SER A 134 -11.21 9.13 -16.50
CA SER A 134 -12.02 9.00 -17.72
C SER A 134 -12.67 7.63 -17.89
N GLU A 135 -12.07 6.58 -17.32
CA GLU A 135 -12.57 5.20 -17.42
C GLU A 135 -13.59 4.80 -16.33
N LEU A 136 -13.95 5.69 -15.39
CA LEU A 136 -14.82 5.38 -14.25
C LEU A 136 -16.09 4.62 -14.65
N GLU A 137 -16.87 5.16 -15.59
CA GLU A 137 -18.13 4.55 -16.04
C GLU A 137 -17.91 3.23 -16.80
N SER A 138 -16.80 3.11 -17.53
CA SER A 138 -16.41 1.86 -18.22
C SER A 138 -16.10 0.74 -17.22
N LEU A 139 -15.36 1.07 -16.16
CA LEU A 139 -15.00 0.14 -15.10
C LEU A 139 -16.22 -0.24 -14.23
N LEU A 140 -17.10 0.70 -13.90
CA LEU A 140 -18.38 0.41 -13.22
C LEU A 140 -19.28 -0.49 -14.09
N GLN A 141 -19.37 -0.22 -15.40
CA GLN A 141 -20.12 -1.05 -16.32
C GLN A 141 -19.54 -2.48 -16.38
N ARG A 142 -18.21 -2.62 -16.55
CA ARG A 142 -17.50 -3.91 -16.54
C ARG A 142 -17.75 -4.70 -15.26
N LEU A 143 -17.57 -4.08 -14.09
CA LEU A 143 -17.85 -4.69 -12.79
C LEU A 143 -19.30 -5.22 -12.72
N SER A 144 -20.27 -4.41 -13.14
CA SER A 144 -21.67 -4.80 -13.09
C SER A 144 -22.00 -5.94 -14.06
N VAL A 145 -21.45 -5.94 -15.28
CA VAL A 145 -21.65 -7.00 -16.27
C VAL A 145 -21.02 -8.32 -15.81
N ALA A 146 -19.79 -8.27 -15.29
CA ALA A 146 -19.11 -9.45 -14.76
C ALA A 146 -19.91 -10.11 -13.62
N LEU A 147 -20.44 -9.31 -12.70
CA LEU A 147 -21.27 -9.78 -11.57
C LEU A 147 -22.68 -10.26 -11.99
N VAL A 148 -23.24 -9.74 -13.07
CA VAL A 148 -24.49 -10.28 -13.66
C VAL A 148 -24.23 -11.65 -14.30
N ALA A 149 -23.20 -11.74 -15.16
CA ALA A 149 -22.87 -12.95 -15.89
C ALA A 149 -22.55 -14.13 -14.96
N SER A 150 -21.81 -13.88 -13.88
CA SER A 150 -21.43 -14.90 -12.90
C SER A 150 -22.60 -15.37 -12.00
N ALA A 151 -23.64 -14.56 -11.83
CA ALA A 151 -24.87 -14.96 -11.14
C ALA A 151 -25.80 -15.82 -12.02
N GLN A 152 -25.68 -15.73 -13.35
CA GLN A 152 -26.58 -16.37 -14.32
C GLN A 152 -26.13 -17.78 -14.73
N SER A 153 -25.83 -18.65 -13.77
CA SER A 153 -25.51 -20.07 -14.03
C SER A 153 -26.72 -20.95 -14.42
N ARG A 154 -27.77 -20.34 -14.99
CA ARG A 154 -28.98 -20.99 -15.54
C ARG A 154 -29.43 -20.24 -16.80
N PRO A 155 -29.90 -20.94 -17.85
CA PRO A 155 -30.29 -20.31 -19.11
C PRO A 155 -31.63 -19.56 -18.97
N CYS A 156 -31.60 -18.25 -19.22
CA CYS A 156 -32.77 -17.37 -19.30
C CYS A 156 -32.60 -16.36 -20.46
N PRO A 157 -33.68 -15.65 -20.88
CA PRO A 157 -33.70 -14.90 -22.14
C PRO A 157 -32.71 -13.73 -22.21
N VAL A 158 -32.37 -13.36 -23.46
CA VAL A 158 -31.30 -12.43 -23.87
C VAL A 158 -31.45 -10.99 -23.33
N GLU A 159 -32.60 -10.64 -22.76
CA GLU A 159 -32.94 -9.28 -22.32
C GLU A 159 -32.34 -8.90 -20.95
N SER A 160 -31.73 -9.83 -20.20
CA SER A 160 -31.17 -9.59 -18.85
C SER A 160 -29.65 -9.46 -18.79
N ILE A 161 -29.02 -8.90 -19.84
CA ILE A 161 -27.58 -8.59 -19.90
C ILE A 161 -27.30 -7.12 -19.47
N ALA A 162 -28.35 -6.34 -19.20
CA ALA A 162 -28.19 -4.99 -18.64
C ALA A 162 -27.44 -5.05 -17.30
N GLY A 163 -26.37 -4.25 -17.21
CA GLY A 163 -25.63 -4.01 -15.98
C GLY A 163 -26.51 -3.34 -14.91
N PHE A 164 -25.92 -2.99 -13.76
CA PHE A 164 -26.71 -2.49 -12.62
C PHE A 164 -27.33 -1.10 -12.87
N GLY A 165 -26.83 -0.38 -13.88
CA GLY A 165 -27.15 1.02 -14.14
C GLY A 165 -26.28 1.98 -13.34
N SER A 166 -26.36 3.27 -13.67
CA SER A 166 -25.57 4.33 -13.03
C SER A 166 -25.86 4.47 -11.54
N THR A 167 -27.08 4.16 -11.10
CA THR A 167 -27.47 4.03 -9.68
C THR A 167 -28.38 2.82 -9.50
N SER A 168 -28.22 2.07 -8.40
CA SER A 168 -28.89 0.79 -8.20
C SER A 168 -28.86 0.31 -6.75
N PRO A 169 -29.93 -0.28 -6.20
CA PRO A 169 -29.87 -1.04 -4.94
C PRO A 169 -28.87 -2.21 -4.99
N ARG A 170 -28.57 -2.70 -6.20
CA ARG A 170 -27.57 -3.76 -6.46
C ARG A 170 -26.13 -3.35 -6.18
N TRP A 171 -25.87 -2.05 -5.94
CA TRP A 171 -24.59 -1.54 -5.44
C TRP A 171 -24.50 -1.57 -3.90
N ARG A 172 -25.62 -1.48 -3.17
CA ARG A 172 -25.64 -1.68 -1.70
C ARG A 172 -25.61 -3.16 -1.31
N GLN A 173 -26.36 -4.00 -2.04
CA GLN A 173 -25.93 -5.38 -2.28
C GLN A 173 -24.55 -5.32 -2.96
N LEU A 174 -23.63 -6.29 -2.83
CA LEU A 174 -22.18 -6.10 -3.10
C LEU A 174 -21.44 -5.24 -2.04
N GLY A 175 -22.15 -4.38 -1.30
CA GLY A 175 -21.62 -3.73 -0.10
C GLY A 175 -20.92 -2.40 -0.33
N PHE A 176 -21.34 -1.60 -1.33
CA PHE A 176 -21.09 -0.15 -1.30
C PHE A 176 -22.02 0.51 -0.24
N GLN A 177 -21.68 1.74 0.18
CA GLN A 177 -22.45 2.48 1.17
C GLN A 177 -23.75 3.05 0.59
N SER A 178 -23.74 3.42 -0.69
CA SER A 178 -24.85 4.09 -1.37
C SER A 178 -25.33 3.33 -2.62
N CYS A 179 -26.44 3.78 -3.21
CA CYS A 179 -26.87 3.27 -4.53
C CYS A 179 -26.02 3.80 -5.69
N ASP A 180 -25.13 4.77 -5.44
CA ASP A 180 -24.19 5.33 -6.40
C ASP A 180 -22.75 5.04 -5.95
N PRO A 181 -22.04 4.06 -6.54
CA PRO A 181 -20.69 3.71 -6.12
C PRO A 181 -19.67 4.85 -6.31
N ARG A 182 -19.98 5.88 -7.12
CA ARG A 182 -19.12 7.08 -7.29
C ARG A 182 -18.90 7.83 -5.98
N THR A 183 -19.85 7.78 -5.05
CA THR A 183 -19.75 8.47 -3.74
C THR A 183 -18.81 7.78 -2.77
N ASP A 184 -18.52 6.51 -3.02
CA ASP A 184 -17.80 5.63 -2.09
C ASP A 184 -16.35 5.43 -2.53
N LEU A 185 -16.06 5.59 -3.83
CA LEU A 185 -14.72 5.57 -4.42
C LEU A 185 -13.89 6.85 -4.16
N ARG A 186 -14.15 7.55 -3.04
CA ARG A 186 -13.40 8.76 -2.60
C ARG A 186 -11.90 8.52 -2.43
N THR A 187 -11.53 7.27 -2.16
CA THR A 187 -10.16 6.78 -1.95
C THR A 187 -9.34 6.60 -3.24
N GLY A 188 -9.93 6.83 -4.42
CA GLY A 188 -9.26 6.72 -5.71
C GLY A 188 -9.72 5.54 -6.57
N ILE A 189 -9.42 5.60 -7.86
CA ILE A 189 -9.91 4.68 -8.90
C ILE A 189 -9.34 3.25 -8.78
N LEU A 190 -8.12 3.09 -8.21
CA LEU A 190 -7.43 1.80 -8.08
C LEU A 190 -8.25 0.73 -7.32
N ALA A 191 -9.14 1.14 -6.40
CA ALA A 191 -10.03 0.22 -5.70
C ALA A 191 -11.08 -0.41 -6.64
N LEU A 192 -11.52 0.34 -7.66
CA LEU A 192 -12.42 -0.15 -8.68
C LEU A 192 -11.69 -1.09 -9.66
N ASP A 193 -10.44 -0.78 -10.04
CA ASP A 193 -9.60 -1.70 -10.82
C ASP A 193 -9.47 -3.07 -10.14
N CYS A 194 -9.28 -3.08 -8.82
CA CYS A 194 -9.20 -4.31 -8.02
C CYS A 194 -10.52 -5.09 -7.99
N LEU A 195 -11.66 -4.40 -7.82
CA LEU A 195 -13.00 -5.01 -7.87
C LEU A 195 -13.31 -5.61 -9.25
N VAL A 196 -12.98 -4.89 -10.33
CA VAL A 196 -13.13 -5.37 -11.72
C VAL A 196 -12.25 -6.61 -11.95
N HIS A 197 -10.98 -6.57 -11.55
CA HIS A 197 -10.07 -7.72 -11.65
C HIS A 197 -10.62 -8.95 -10.91
N MET A 198 -11.11 -8.78 -9.68
CA MET A 198 -11.75 -9.88 -8.94
C MET A 198 -12.97 -10.46 -9.69
N ALA A 199 -13.86 -9.61 -10.22
CA ALA A 199 -15.08 -10.04 -10.88
C ALA A 199 -14.82 -10.72 -12.23
N GLU A 200 -13.88 -10.20 -13.04
CA GLU A 200 -13.55 -10.74 -14.37
C GLU A 200 -12.59 -11.93 -14.31
N ARG A 201 -11.59 -11.92 -13.41
CA ARG A 201 -10.57 -12.98 -13.31
C ARG A 201 -11.02 -14.16 -12.46
N TYR A 202 -11.83 -13.92 -11.44
CA TYR A 202 -12.31 -14.93 -10.48
C TYR A 202 -13.84 -14.92 -10.31
N PRO A 203 -14.64 -14.95 -11.40
CA PRO A 203 -16.09 -14.71 -11.36
C PRO A 203 -16.84 -15.61 -10.38
N LEU A 204 -16.49 -16.90 -10.31
CA LEU A 204 -17.12 -17.86 -9.40
C LEU A 204 -16.78 -17.55 -7.93
N ALA A 205 -15.50 -17.38 -7.60
CA ALA A 205 -15.05 -17.11 -6.24
C ALA A 205 -15.58 -15.76 -5.73
N THR A 206 -15.50 -14.71 -6.57
CA THR A 206 -16.06 -13.39 -6.26
C THR A 206 -17.56 -13.46 -6.02
N SER A 207 -18.32 -14.16 -6.86
CA SER A 207 -19.78 -14.31 -6.67
C SER A 207 -20.15 -15.11 -5.42
N GLN A 208 -19.34 -16.09 -5.06
CA GLN A 208 -19.48 -16.83 -3.82
C GLN A 208 -19.21 -15.92 -2.61
N MET A 209 -18.07 -15.23 -2.58
CA MET A 209 -17.71 -14.29 -1.50
C MET A 209 -18.77 -13.20 -1.31
N VAL A 210 -19.26 -12.63 -2.41
CA VAL A 210 -20.29 -11.58 -2.41
C VAL A 210 -21.61 -12.09 -1.84
N ARG A 211 -22.03 -13.30 -2.19
CA ARG A 211 -23.25 -13.94 -1.65
C ARG A 211 -23.10 -14.25 -0.16
N GLU A 212 -22.03 -14.95 0.19
CA GLU A 212 -21.74 -15.38 1.55
C GLU A 212 -21.68 -14.20 2.52
N ALA A 213 -20.97 -13.13 2.14
CA ALA A 213 -20.81 -11.92 2.95
C ALA A 213 -22.11 -11.11 3.17
N GLN A 214 -23.22 -11.47 2.51
CA GLN A 214 -24.53 -10.80 2.62
C GLN A 214 -25.67 -11.68 3.15
N SER A 215 -25.53 -13.01 3.13
CA SER A 215 -26.69 -13.90 3.33
C SER A 215 -26.43 -15.17 4.14
N ASP A 216 -25.17 -15.61 4.29
CA ASP A 216 -24.84 -16.86 4.99
C ASP A 216 -24.38 -16.61 6.45
N GLY A 217 -24.87 -15.52 7.07
CA GLY A 217 -24.57 -15.13 8.46
C GLY A 217 -23.14 -14.65 8.71
N ILE A 218 -22.34 -14.56 7.65
CA ILE A 218 -20.97 -14.03 7.64
C ILE A 218 -21.01 -12.51 7.80
N ASP A 219 -21.87 -11.81 7.05
CA ASP A 219 -22.23 -10.40 7.23
C ASP A 219 -21.06 -9.39 7.34
N TYR A 220 -20.48 -9.02 6.18
CA TYR A 220 -19.61 -7.84 6.05
C TYR A 220 -19.75 -7.17 4.67
N PRO A 221 -19.60 -5.83 4.55
CA PRO A 221 -19.73 -5.12 3.28
C PRO A 221 -18.53 -5.39 2.36
N PHE A 222 -18.71 -6.28 1.39
CA PHE A 222 -17.64 -6.76 0.51
C PHE A 222 -16.91 -5.64 -0.26
N ALA A 223 -17.63 -4.69 -0.87
CA ALA A 223 -16.99 -3.60 -1.61
C ALA A 223 -16.22 -2.62 -0.70
N VAL A 224 -16.79 -2.23 0.45
CA VAL A 224 -16.06 -1.43 1.47
C VAL A 224 -14.81 -2.15 1.97
N ALA A 225 -14.88 -3.47 2.23
CA ALA A 225 -13.72 -4.26 2.63
C ALA A 225 -12.62 -4.27 1.55
N SER A 226 -13.02 -4.42 0.28
CA SER A 226 -12.12 -4.34 -0.88
C SER A 226 -11.45 -2.96 -1.03
N ILE A 227 -12.20 -1.88 -0.84
CA ILE A 227 -11.70 -0.50 -0.86
C ILE A 227 -10.67 -0.28 0.26
N ASN A 228 -10.96 -0.76 1.47
CA ASN A 228 -10.05 -0.66 2.61
C ASN A 228 -8.76 -1.47 2.37
N ILE A 229 -8.84 -2.71 1.85
CA ILE A 229 -7.65 -3.51 1.51
C ILE A 229 -6.80 -2.81 0.44
N THR A 230 -7.43 -2.23 -0.59
CA THR A 230 -6.72 -1.41 -1.61
C THR A 230 -5.92 -0.30 -0.94
N GLN A 231 -6.55 0.45 -0.04
CA GLN A 231 -5.91 1.55 0.70
C GLN A 231 -4.78 1.06 1.62
N HIS A 232 -4.95 -0.06 2.32
CA HIS A 232 -3.90 -0.64 3.16
C HIS A 232 -2.70 -1.13 2.34
N LEU A 233 -2.93 -1.82 1.22
CA LEU A 233 -1.86 -2.28 0.32
C LEU A 233 -1.14 -1.11 -0.36
N ALA A 234 -1.87 -0.04 -0.71
CA ALA A 234 -1.27 1.18 -1.25
C ALA A 234 -0.38 1.91 -0.22
N ARG A 235 -0.75 1.92 1.06
CA ARG A 235 0.13 2.41 2.16
C ARG A 235 1.33 1.50 2.38
N TYR A 236 1.12 0.18 2.44
CA TYR A 236 2.19 -0.81 2.56
C TYR A 236 3.29 -0.58 1.52
N LEU A 237 2.89 -0.36 0.26
CA LEU A 237 3.79 -0.11 -0.87
C LEU A 237 4.19 1.37 -1.07
N GLN A 238 3.93 2.26 -0.10
CA GLN A 238 4.31 3.68 -0.12
C GLN A 238 3.77 4.49 -1.32
N LEU A 239 2.64 4.06 -1.88
CA LEU A 239 1.99 4.67 -3.05
C LEU A 239 1.19 5.91 -2.65
N VAL A 240 0.44 5.84 -1.55
CA VAL A 240 -0.28 6.99 -0.99
C VAL A 240 0.48 7.56 0.22
N LYS A 241 0.26 8.84 0.55
CA LYS A 241 0.81 9.44 1.78
C LYS A 241 0.15 8.81 3.02
N ASP A 242 0.83 8.93 4.16
CA ASP A 242 0.27 8.61 5.46
C ASP A 242 -0.92 9.52 5.80
N GLY A 243 -2.13 9.08 5.43
CA GLY A 243 -3.32 9.38 6.21
C GLY A 243 -3.25 8.65 7.55
N LEU A 244 -4.06 9.06 8.53
CA LEU A 244 -4.12 8.49 9.89
C LEU A 244 -4.23 6.95 9.84
N GLY A 245 -3.10 6.27 10.01
CA GLY A 245 -2.99 4.82 9.80
C GLY A 245 -3.48 4.00 10.98
N CYS A 246 -3.94 2.78 10.70
CA CYS A 246 -4.07 1.74 11.73
C CYS A 246 -2.67 1.44 12.31
N PRO A 247 -2.47 1.54 13.64
CA PRO A 247 -1.22 1.14 14.27
C PRO A 247 -0.99 -0.36 14.06
N GLY A 248 0.20 -0.76 13.58
CA GLY A 248 0.60 -2.17 13.41
C GLY A 248 0.90 -2.61 11.97
N MET A 249 0.59 -1.80 10.96
CA MET A 249 1.04 -2.04 9.57
C MET A 249 2.44 -1.47 9.34
N ASP A 250 3.46 -2.33 9.33
CA ASP A 250 4.80 -2.00 8.84
C ASP A 250 4.72 -1.49 7.39
N VAL A 251 5.54 -0.49 7.04
CA VAL A 251 5.82 -0.15 5.63
C VAL A 251 6.64 -1.27 4.97
N ALA A 252 6.41 -1.56 3.69
CA ALA A 252 7.17 -2.54 2.93
C ALA A 252 8.65 -2.17 2.86
N SER A 253 9.54 -3.13 3.13
CA SER A 253 10.99 -2.93 3.01
C SER A 253 11.40 -2.79 1.54
N ASN A 254 12.55 -2.15 1.30
CA ASN A 254 13.11 -1.97 -0.05
C ASN A 254 13.20 -3.29 -0.84
N ARG A 255 13.49 -4.43 -0.16
CA ARG A 255 13.49 -5.77 -0.78
C ARG A 255 12.12 -6.20 -1.32
N VAL A 256 11.04 -5.90 -0.59
CA VAL A 256 9.66 -6.18 -1.03
C VAL A 256 9.29 -5.26 -2.19
N VAL A 257 9.58 -3.96 -2.08
CA VAL A 257 9.30 -2.98 -3.13
C VAL A 257 10.08 -3.27 -4.43
N HIS A 258 11.34 -3.69 -4.32
CA HIS A 258 12.17 -4.11 -5.46
C HIS A 258 11.57 -5.33 -6.17
N ARG A 259 11.25 -6.38 -5.42
CA ARG A 259 10.53 -7.58 -5.92
C ARG A 259 9.21 -7.22 -6.61
N PHE A 260 8.41 -6.37 -5.97
CA PHE A 260 7.10 -5.96 -6.50
C PHE A 260 7.21 -5.09 -7.76
N SER A 261 8.13 -4.12 -7.79
CA SER A 261 8.40 -3.27 -8.96
C SER A 261 8.84 -4.07 -10.19
N ARG A 262 9.59 -5.17 -9.96
CA ARG A 262 9.98 -6.12 -11.00
C ARG A 262 8.76 -6.82 -11.60
N LEU A 263 7.79 -7.23 -10.78
CA LEU A 263 6.50 -7.75 -11.27
C LEU A 263 5.72 -6.70 -12.09
N LEU A 264 5.68 -5.43 -11.64
CA LEU A 264 5.00 -4.35 -12.37
C LEU A 264 5.62 -4.14 -13.75
N LEU A 265 6.95 -4.03 -13.83
CA LEU A 265 7.69 -3.89 -15.08
C LEU A 265 7.42 -5.08 -16.03
N SER A 266 7.48 -6.31 -15.51
CA SER A 266 7.18 -7.52 -16.28
C SER A 266 5.69 -7.69 -16.64
N SER A 267 4.74 -6.99 -16.00
CA SER A 267 3.34 -6.92 -16.47
C SER A 267 3.24 -5.94 -17.64
N ARG A 268 3.78 -4.73 -17.47
CA ARG A 268 3.79 -3.67 -18.49
C ARG A 268 4.44 -4.13 -19.81
N GLN A 269 5.63 -4.73 -19.72
CA GLN A 269 6.32 -5.30 -20.90
C GLN A 269 5.52 -6.42 -21.60
N ARG A 270 4.61 -7.12 -20.91
CA ARG A 270 3.71 -8.11 -21.52
C ARG A 270 2.47 -7.47 -22.16
N LEU A 271 1.95 -6.38 -21.59
CA LEU A 271 0.91 -5.55 -22.21
C LEU A 271 1.40 -4.93 -23.53
N ASP A 272 2.60 -4.35 -23.54
CA ASP A 272 3.19 -3.77 -24.75
C ASP A 272 3.44 -4.83 -25.86
N ASN A 273 3.60 -6.10 -25.46
CA ASN A 273 3.77 -7.25 -26.36
C ASN A 273 2.49 -8.08 -26.57
N GLN A 274 1.31 -7.59 -26.14
CA GLN A 274 0.07 -8.37 -26.09
C GLN A 274 -0.37 -8.94 -27.45
N SER A 275 0.03 -8.30 -28.57
CA SER A 275 -0.13 -8.82 -29.94
C SER A 275 0.49 -10.21 -30.20
N LYS A 276 1.37 -10.71 -29.31
CA LYS A 276 2.01 -12.03 -29.41
C LYS A 276 1.50 -13.05 -28.38
N CYS A 277 0.81 -12.63 -27.31
CA CYS A 277 0.45 -13.50 -26.19
C CYS A 277 -1.06 -13.70 -26.09
N LYS A 278 -1.52 -14.95 -26.06
CA LYS A 278 -2.96 -15.29 -25.95
C LYS A 278 -3.52 -15.20 -24.53
N GLU A 279 -2.66 -15.13 -23.51
CA GLU A 279 -3.10 -15.03 -22.12
C GLU A 279 -3.20 -13.56 -21.67
N PRO A 280 -4.25 -13.19 -20.90
CA PRO A 280 -4.36 -11.86 -20.32
C PRO A 280 -3.26 -11.64 -19.28
N SER A 281 -2.71 -10.41 -19.24
CA SER A 281 -1.75 -10.01 -18.20
C SER A 281 -2.37 -10.14 -16.82
N ILE A 282 -1.52 -10.38 -15.81
CA ILE A 282 -1.93 -10.44 -14.41
C ILE A 282 -1.42 -9.16 -13.75
N GLU A 283 -2.32 -8.23 -13.46
CA GLU A 283 -1.97 -6.98 -12.78
C GLU A 283 -1.51 -7.26 -11.34
N PRO A 284 -0.22 -7.05 -10.99
CA PRO A 284 0.34 -7.56 -9.73
C PRO A 284 -0.32 -6.99 -8.48
N PHE A 285 -0.77 -5.74 -8.52
CA PHE A 285 -1.46 -5.11 -7.40
C PHE A 285 -2.86 -5.70 -7.19
N CYS A 286 -3.63 -5.85 -8.27
CA CYS A 286 -4.98 -6.43 -8.22
C CYS A 286 -4.96 -7.92 -7.86
N GLU A 287 -3.91 -8.65 -8.25
CA GLU A 287 -3.71 -10.05 -7.89
C GLU A 287 -3.34 -10.23 -6.41
N LEU A 288 -2.46 -9.37 -5.87
CA LEU A 288 -2.18 -9.30 -4.44
C LEU A 288 -3.44 -8.95 -3.66
N HIS A 289 -4.18 -7.92 -4.08
CA HIS A 289 -5.47 -7.53 -3.50
C HIS A 289 -6.47 -8.70 -3.46
N ALA A 290 -6.68 -9.38 -4.59
CA ALA A 290 -7.61 -10.50 -4.68
C ALA A 290 -7.24 -11.65 -3.71
N ALA A 291 -5.95 -11.91 -3.52
CA ALA A 291 -5.46 -12.88 -2.55
C ALA A 291 -5.70 -12.43 -1.10
N VAL A 292 -5.46 -11.16 -0.76
CA VAL A 292 -5.77 -10.60 0.58
C VAL A 292 -7.27 -10.62 0.84
N MET A 293 -8.12 -10.26 -0.13
CA MET A 293 -9.58 -10.36 -0.01
C MET A 293 -10.05 -11.81 0.20
N SER A 294 -9.48 -12.77 -0.53
CA SER A 294 -9.76 -14.20 -0.35
C SER A 294 -9.34 -14.69 1.04
N ARG A 295 -8.24 -14.16 1.57
CA ARG A 295 -7.76 -14.48 2.92
C ARG A 295 -8.64 -13.84 4.00
N LEU A 296 -9.06 -12.58 3.83
CA LEU A 296 -10.02 -11.91 4.73
C LEU A 296 -11.29 -12.73 4.87
N HIS A 297 -11.87 -13.14 3.74
CA HIS A 297 -13.10 -13.91 3.70
C HIS A 297 -12.95 -15.27 4.38
N SER A 298 -11.83 -15.96 4.13
CA SER A 298 -11.52 -17.25 4.79
C SER A 298 -11.33 -17.09 6.30
N ASN A 299 -10.57 -16.09 6.74
CA ASN A 299 -10.38 -15.77 8.16
C ASN A 299 -11.72 -15.46 8.82
N TRP A 300 -12.56 -14.63 8.19
CA TRP A 300 -13.88 -14.28 8.69
C TRP A 300 -14.79 -15.51 8.80
N ARG A 301 -14.87 -16.33 7.76
CA ARG A 301 -15.68 -17.56 7.73
C ARG A 301 -15.25 -18.52 8.86
N GLY A 302 -13.95 -18.72 9.06
CA GLY A 302 -13.42 -19.53 10.15
C GLY A 302 -13.82 -18.99 11.52
N ARG A 303 -13.58 -17.70 11.78
CA ARG A 303 -13.98 -17.04 13.03
C ARG A 303 -15.49 -17.13 13.28
N LYS A 304 -16.33 -16.99 12.26
CA LYS A 304 -17.80 -17.15 12.34
C LYS A 304 -18.27 -18.58 12.63
N GLN A 305 -17.49 -19.59 12.24
CA GLN A 305 -17.74 -20.99 12.61
C GLN A 305 -17.35 -21.27 14.07
N GLU A 306 -16.34 -20.57 14.60
CA GLU A 306 -15.92 -20.65 16.01
C GLU A 306 -16.87 -19.88 16.95
N ASP A 307 -17.27 -18.66 16.57
CA ASP A 307 -18.25 -17.84 17.28
C ASP A 307 -19.26 -17.20 16.30
N PRO A 308 -20.51 -17.73 16.23
CA PRO A 308 -21.57 -17.16 15.41
C PRO A 308 -21.94 -15.71 15.76
N ASN A 309 -21.67 -15.26 16.99
CA ASN A 309 -22.01 -13.92 17.48
C ASN A 309 -21.05 -12.83 17.00
N ILE A 310 -19.99 -13.18 16.27
CA ILE A 310 -19.11 -12.21 15.63
C ILE A 310 -19.94 -11.24 14.80
N THR A 311 -19.59 -9.96 14.91
CA THR A 311 -20.24 -8.87 14.19
C THR A 311 -19.20 -8.09 13.41
N VAL A 312 -19.67 -7.10 12.69
CA VAL A 312 -18.81 -6.11 12.04
C VAL A 312 -17.88 -5.35 13.01
N MET A 313 -18.15 -5.35 14.32
CA MET A 313 -17.26 -4.75 15.33
C MET A 313 -15.90 -5.45 15.40
N GLN A 314 -15.83 -6.74 15.05
CA GLN A 314 -14.59 -7.51 14.99
C GLN A 314 -13.81 -7.30 13.67
N PHE A 315 -14.29 -6.43 12.78
CA PHE A 315 -13.68 -6.22 11.46
C PHE A 315 -12.28 -5.61 11.49
N GLY A 316 -12.01 -4.66 12.40
CA GLY A 316 -10.66 -4.11 12.59
C GLY A 316 -9.63 -5.21 12.88
N PRO A 317 -9.78 -5.98 13.98
CA PRO A 317 -8.85 -7.06 14.33
C PRO A 317 -8.69 -8.15 13.26
N ILE A 318 -9.78 -8.56 12.58
CA ILE A 318 -9.70 -9.59 11.51
C ILE A 318 -8.99 -9.02 10.26
N MET A 319 -9.20 -7.74 9.95
CA MET A 319 -8.47 -7.04 8.88
C MET A 319 -6.98 -6.92 9.21
N GLU A 320 -6.63 -6.51 10.43
CA GLU A 320 -5.24 -6.39 10.90
C GLU A 320 -4.50 -7.73 10.85
N GLU A 321 -5.10 -8.83 11.32
CA GLU A 321 -4.53 -10.18 11.20
C GLU A 321 -4.31 -10.57 9.72
N THR A 322 -5.30 -10.31 8.87
CA THR A 322 -5.24 -10.62 7.44
C THR A 322 -4.11 -9.85 6.74
N LEU A 323 -3.97 -8.56 7.05
CA LEU A 323 -2.93 -7.70 6.50
C LEU A 323 -1.54 -8.05 7.05
N ALA A 324 -1.42 -8.41 8.34
CA ALA A 324 -0.18 -8.89 8.93
C ALA A 324 0.31 -10.18 8.24
N ALA A 325 -0.61 -11.12 7.95
CA ALA A 325 -0.31 -12.32 7.17
C ALA A 325 0.15 -11.98 5.73
N ALA A 326 -0.49 -11.00 5.08
CA ALA A 326 -0.08 -10.52 3.76
C ALA A 326 1.33 -9.88 3.78
N CYS A 327 1.64 -9.07 4.79
CA CYS A 327 2.95 -8.47 4.98
C CYS A 327 4.04 -9.53 5.24
N ALA A 328 3.74 -10.53 6.08
CA ALA A 328 4.63 -11.64 6.36
C ALA A 328 4.90 -12.50 5.12
N PHE A 329 3.87 -12.77 4.32
CA PHE A 329 3.99 -13.44 3.03
C PHE A 329 4.88 -12.65 2.07
N CYS A 330 4.61 -11.36 1.87
CA CYS A 330 5.42 -10.50 0.99
C CYS A 330 6.89 -10.39 1.41
N LYS A 331 7.20 -10.43 2.71
CA LYS A 331 8.58 -10.47 3.23
C LYS A 331 9.32 -11.76 2.85
N GLN A 332 8.62 -12.88 2.63
CA GLN A 332 9.19 -14.20 2.37
C GLN A 332 9.20 -14.53 0.85
N THR A 333 8.05 -14.42 0.20
CA THR A 333 7.78 -14.83 -1.19
C THR A 333 8.74 -14.18 -2.21
N PRO A 334 9.32 -14.95 -3.15
CA PRO A 334 10.32 -14.44 -4.09
C PRO A 334 9.75 -13.48 -5.13
N MET A 335 8.47 -13.57 -5.47
CA MET A 335 7.77 -12.73 -6.45
C MET A 335 8.45 -12.79 -7.83
N GLU A 336 8.49 -13.99 -8.40
CA GLU A 336 8.87 -14.22 -9.79
C GLU A 336 7.67 -14.01 -10.72
N THR A 337 6.47 -14.38 -10.24
CA THR A 337 5.19 -14.20 -10.92
C THR A 337 4.12 -13.66 -9.96
N ALA A 338 3.20 -12.84 -10.46
CA ALA A 338 2.06 -12.34 -9.67
C ALA A 338 1.13 -13.49 -9.19
N SER A 339 1.06 -14.60 -9.93
CA SER A 339 0.28 -15.78 -9.55
C SER A 339 0.71 -16.43 -8.23
N GLU A 340 1.94 -16.17 -7.74
CA GLU A 340 2.37 -16.61 -6.40
C GLU A 340 1.48 -16.07 -5.29
N PHE A 341 0.91 -14.86 -5.43
CA PHE A 341 0.04 -14.27 -4.42
C PHE A 341 -1.16 -15.15 -4.07
N ARG A 342 -1.61 -16.02 -4.98
CA ARG A 342 -2.71 -16.97 -4.73
C ARG A 342 -2.43 -17.91 -3.55
N ALA A 343 -1.17 -18.20 -3.24
CA ALA A 343 -0.80 -19.01 -2.07
C ALA A 343 -1.18 -18.35 -0.74
N LEU A 344 -1.25 -17.01 -0.66
CA LEU A 344 -1.71 -16.31 0.54
C LEU A 344 -3.15 -16.69 0.93
N ALA A 345 -4.00 -16.98 -0.07
CA ALA A 345 -5.38 -17.39 0.13
C ALA A 345 -5.52 -18.82 0.71
N SER A 346 -4.52 -19.70 0.52
CA SER A 346 -4.61 -21.11 0.91
C SER A 346 -3.96 -21.46 2.26
N VAL A 347 -3.06 -20.62 2.79
CA VAL A 347 -2.29 -20.89 4.04
C VAL A 347 -3.14 -20.68 5.32
N ALA A 348 -4.37 -21.17 5.34
CA ALA A 348 -5.38 -20.89 6.36
C ALA A 348 -5.28 -21.76 7.64
N GLN A 349 -4.16 -22.44 7.90
CA GLN A 349 -4.05 -23.43 9.00
C GLN A 349 -2.86 -23.31 9.96
N GLU A 350 -1.92 -22.38 9.76
CA GLU A 350 -0.75 -22.23 10.65
C GLU A 350 -0.69 -20.84 11.30
N ALA A 351 -1.49 -20.65 12.35
CA ALA A 351 -1.29 -19.59 13.34
C ALA A 351 -0.69 -20.20 14.63
N PRO A 352 0.30 -19.57 15.28
CA PRO A 352 0.84 -20.09 16.54
C PRO A 352 -0.20 -20.04 17.64
N ARG A 353 -0.48 -21.18 18.29
CA ARG A 353 -1.35 -21.22 19.48
C ARG A 353 -0.65 -20.53 20.64
N VAL A 354 -1.11 -19.33 21.00
CA VAL A 354 -0.71 -18.67 22.25
C VAL A 354 -1.17 -19.55 23.43
N PRO A 355 -0.28 -19.94 24.36
CA PRO A 355 -0.68 -20.77 25.49
C PRO A 355 -1.59 -19.97 26.44
N ARG A 356 -2.70 -20.58 26.86
CA ARG A 356 -3.56 -20.03 27.91
C ARG A 356 -2.77 -20.00 29.24
N SER A 357 -2.45 -18.81 29.72
CA SER A 357 -2.01 -18.63 31.11
C SER A 357 -3.18 -18.90 32.05
N ALA A 358 -2.88 -19.52 33.20
CA ALA A 358 -3.85 -19.80 34.25
C ALA A 358 -4.28 -18.52 35.00
N ALA A 359 -5.39 -18.62 35.72
CA ALA A 359 -5.96 -17.54 36.52
C ALA A 359 -5.14 -17.23 37.79
N VAL A 360 -5.30 -16.00 38.30
CA VAL A 360 -5.58 -15.59 39.70
C VAL A 360 -5.22 -14.11 39.88
N GLY A 361 -6.03 -13.35 40.62
CA GLY A 361 -5.67 -12.04 41.17
C GLY A 361 -6.65 -10.92 40.83
N GLU A 362 -7.58 -10.64 41.74
CA GLU A 362 -8.26 -9.35 41.82
C GLU A 362 -7.34 -8.34 42.52
N GLU A 363 -7.12 -7.18 41.92
CA GLU A 363 -6.72 -5.95 42.64
C GLU A 363 -7.26 -4.75 41.84
N GLU A 364 -8.02 -3.88 42.51
CA GLU A 364 -8.71 -2.74 41.90
C GLU A 364 -7.81 -1.48 41.84
N SER A 365 -8.25 -0.51 41.04
CA SER A 365 -7.98 0.93 41.22
C SER A 365 -6.54 1.42 41.01
N GLU A 366 -6.22 1.82 39.77
CA GLU A 366 -5.88 3.21 39.43
C GLU A 366 -5.88 3.43 37.89
N ASP A 367 -5.83 4.69 37.44
CA ASP A 367 -5.62 5.11 36.03
C ASP A 367 -6.74 4.92 34.97
N PHE A 368 -8.00 5.00 35.38
CA PHE A 368 -9.15 5.04 34.43
C PHE A 368 -9.20 6.27 33.50
N SER A 369 -8.58 7.40 33.87
CA SER A 369 -8.52 8.61 33.01
C SER A 369 -7.57 8.44 31.84
N ASN A 370 -6.36 7.90 32.07
CA ASN A 370 -5.39 7.63 31.02
C ASN A 370 -5.90 6.56 30.04
N LEU A 371 -6.65 5.57 30.54
CA LEU A 371 -7.33 4.59 29.70
C LEU A 371 -8.47 5.23 28.87
N ALA A 372 -9.28 6.12 29.46
CA ALA A 372 -10.34 6.81 28.73
C ALA A 372 -9.80 7.69 27.60
N ASP A 373 -8.71 8.43 27.83
CA ASP A 373 -8.07 9.25 26.79
C ASP A 373 -7.37 8.40 25.73
N SER A 374 -6.75 7.26 26.10
CA SER A 374 -6.15 6.31 25.16
C SER A 374 -7.21 5.58 24.31
N VAL A 375 -8.36 5.25 24.91
CA VAL A 375 -9.52 4.69 24.20
C VAL A 375 -10.17 5.74 23.31
N GLN A 376 -10.32 6.99 23.75
CA GLN A 376 -10.80 8.08 22.89
C GLN A 376 -9.84 8.36 21.73
N GLN A 377 -8.52 8.42 21.95
CA GLN A 377 -7.56 8.55 20.86
C GLN A 377 -7.57 7.36 19.89
N THR A 378 -7.84 6.15 20.39
CA THR A 378 -8.02 4.95 19.55
C THR A 378 -9.30 5.05 18.73
N VAL A 379 -10.43 5.38 19.35
CA VAL A 379 -11.74 5.57 18.71
C VAL A 379 -11.72 6.71 17.69
N GLN A 380 -11.01 7.81 17.98
CA GLN A 380 -10.81 8.93 17.05
C GLN A 380 -9.97 8.53 15.82
N LYS A 381 -9.00 7.61 15.97
CA LYS A 381 -8.20 7.05 14.86
C LYS A 381 -8.99 6.03 14.04
N PHE A 382 -9.90 5.28 14.66
CA PHE A 382 -10.86 4.45 13.94
C PHE A 382 -11.90 5.27 13.17
N SER A 383 -11.99 6.60 13.34
CA SER A 383 -13.11 7.44 12.88
C SER A 383 -13.43 7.36 11.39
N GLU A 384 -12.48 7.12 10.47
CA GLU A 384 -12.85 6.98 9.04
C GLU A 384 -13.44 5.60 8.71
N THR A 385 -12.76 4.51 9.09
CA THR A 385 -13.31 3.15 8.90
C THR A 385 -14.59 2.96 9.73
N ALA A 386 -14.61 3.38 10.98
CA ALA A 386 -15.80 3.31 11.84
C ALA A 386 -16.91 4.30 11.45
N SER A 387 -16.62 5.41 10.77
CA SER A 387 -17.67 6.25 10.13
C SER A 387 -18.21 5.60 8.87
N ILE A 388 -17.35 5.00 8.03
CA ILE A 388 -17.76 4.26 6.83
C ILE A 388 -18.64 3.05 7.20
N PHE A 389 -18.24 2.31 8.22
CA PHE A 389 -19.02 1.20 8.77
C PHE A 389 -20.22 1.68 9.60
N GLY A 390 -20.11 2.79 10.34
CA GLY A 390 -21.20 3.36 11.13
C GLY A 390 -22.33 3.90 10.26
N THR A 391 -22.02 4.56 9.15
CA THR A 391 -23.01 5.00 8.14
C THR A 391 -23.65 3.82 7.40
N TYR A 392 -22.86 2.79 7.05
CA TYR A 392 -23.38 1.55 6.48
C TYR A 392 -24.35 0.84 7.44
N LEU A 393 -23.95 0.67 8.70
CA LEU A 393 -24.79 0.09 9.76
C LEU A 393 -26.04 0.91 10.01
N HIS A 394 -25.94 2.23 10.08
CA HIS A 394 -27.10 3.10 10.26
C HIS A 394 -28.10 2.97 9.10
N GLY A 395 -27.62 2.80 7.86
CA GLY A 395 -28.46 2.48 6.70
C GLY A 395 -29.18 1.13 6.86
N VAL A 396 -28.44 0.06 7.13
CA VAL A 396 -28.97 -1.31 7.25
C VAL A 396 -29.94 -1.46 8.43
N ILE A 397 -29.65 -0.82 9.57
CA ILE A 397 -30.51 -0.86 10.77
C ILE A 397 -31.81 -0.08 10.53
N SER A 398 -31.73 1.10 9.88
CA SER A 398 -32.91 1.91 9.54
C SER A 398 -33.87 1.16 8.59
N GLU A 399 -33.33 0.43 7.60
CA GLU A 399 -34.13 -0.39 6.69
C GLU A 399 -34.77 -1.59 7.41
N ARG A 400 -34.05 -2.32 8.26
CA ARG A 400 -34.65 -3.44 9.04
C ARG A 400 -35.76 -2.97 9.99
N LEU A 401 -35.61 -1.81 10.63
CA LEU A 401 -36.64 -1.22 11.50
C LEU A 401 -37.88 -0.76 10.72
N THR A 402 -37.72 -0.25 9.49
CA THR A 402 -38.85 0.15 8.64
C THR A 402 -39.54 -1.02 7.96
N GLU A 403 -38.85 -2.12 7.68
CA GLU A 403 -39.49 -3.38 7.25
C GLU A 403 -40.26 -4.07 8.38
N GLN A 404 -39.72 -4.07 9.62
CA GLN A 404 -40.45 -4.58 10.78
C GLN A 404 -41.68 -3.74 11.15
N SER A 405 -41.68 -2.44 10.84
CA SER A 405 -42.84 -1.55 11.07
C SER A 405 -43.89 -1.59 9.95
N ARG A 406 -43.69 -2.40 8.90
CA ARG A 406 -44.62 -2.60 7.77
C ARG A 406 -45.25 -4.01 7.73
N ARG A 407 -45.01 -4.81 8.75
CA ARG A 407 -45.66 -6.11 9.00
C ARG A 407 -46.55 -6.03 10.23
#